data_AF-A0A3C0UXK7-F1
#
_entry.id   AF-A0A3C0UXK7-F1
#
_cell.length_a   1.000
_cell.length_b   1.000
_cell.length_c   1.000
_cell.angle_alpha   90.00
_cell.angle_beta   90.00
_cell.angle_gamma   90.00
#
_symmetry.space_group_name_H-M   'P 1'
#
loop_
_entity.id
_entity.type
_entity.pdbx_description
1 polymer ?
#
loop_
_entity_poly.entity_id
_entity_poly.type
_entity_poly.pdbx_seq_one_letter_code
_entity_poly.pdbx_strand_id
1 'polypeptide(L)'
;FIEKRFAPFSRKKYSKFVDVWTEFMPEKIINPVHGVDEFTFDYILRHTLYRPRQILNHIYNIIKQWDESNTTNDKIHPNFIPKVVAKNNIIMATKVAEQLLVIYPNIISFLKSWQGSPTIIEARKCKEKIGKYFLNDHSVTDFSKIDKIFDELFDFGLFGIAVTNQTMPNNKRIEFKFAFVGDNINYLVHNFTGDNDLIAFSPMFREYCGCQASEYLIVPISLDNF
;
A
#
# COMPACT_ATOMS: atom_id res chain seq x y z
N PHE A 1 22.92 6.47 7.02
CA PHE A 1 22.14 7.49 7.78
C PHE A 1 21.25 6.83 8.82
N ILE A 2 20.24 6.04 8.41
CA ILE A 2 19.31 5.33 9.33
C ILE A 2 20.04 4.50 10.37
N GLU A 3 20.97 3.64 9.95
CA GLU A 3 21.76 2.80 10.86
C GLU A 3 22.44 3.62 11.97
N LYS A 4 23.04 4.77 11.62
CA LYS A 4 23.71 5.66 12.59
C LYS A 4 22.75 6.19 13.67
N ARG A 5 21.46 6.34 13.35
CA ARG A 5 20.43 6.80 14.28
C ARG A 5 19.96 5.68 15.21
N PHE A 6 19.81 4.45 14.71
CA PHE A 6 19.33 3.31 15.52
C PHE A 6 20.46 2.54 16.24
N ALA A 7 21.70 2.59 15.74
CA ALA A 7 22.84 1.83 16.29
C ALA A 7 23.15 2.13 17.77
N PRO A 8 23.11 3.39 18.26
CA PRO A 8 23.33 3.68 19.68
C PRO A 8 22.36 2.96 20.60
N PHE A 9 21.10 2.76 20.16
CA PHE A 9 20.07 2.10 20.93
C PHE A 9 20.20 0.58 20.82
N SER A 10 20.45 0.04 19.63
CA SER A 10 20.69 -1.40 19.46
C SER A 10 21.83 -1.94 20.34
N ARG A 11 22.88 -1.14 20.58
CA ARG A 11 24.03 -1.52 21.44
C ARG A 11 23.75 -1.42 22.95
N LYS A 12 22.65 -0.80 23.38
CA LYS A 12 22.30 -0.56 24.80
C LYS A 12 21.56 -1.72 25.50
N LYS A 13 21.68 -2.96 24.99
CA LYS A 13 21.04 -4.21 25.50
C LYS A 13 19.56 -4.44 25.13
N TYR A 14 18.97 -3.67 24.23
CA TYR A 14 17.63 -4.04 23.72
C TYR A 14 17.71 -5.34 22.90
N SER A 15 16.90 -6.32 23.27
CA SER A 15 16.83 -7.61 22.56
C SER A 15 15.77 -7.63 21.47
N LYS A 16 14.82 -6.67 21.49
CA LYS A 16 13.67 -6.62 20.59
C LYS A 16 13.67 -5.36 19.74
N PHE A 17 13.20 -5.50 18.51
CA PHE A 17 13.03 -4.39 17.57
C PHE A 17 12.16 -3.26 18.13
N VAL A 18 11.05 -3.60 18.78
CA VAL A 18 10.08 -2.63 19.33
C VAL A 18 10.74 -1.69 20.35
N ASP A 19 11.63 -2.20 21.19
CA ASP A 19 12.33 -1.39 22.17
C ASP A 19 13.20 -0.34 21.46
N VAL A 20 13.99 -0.76 20.47
CA VAL A 20 14.82 0.14 19.66
C VAL A 20 13.97 1.15 18.87
N TRP A 21 12.81 0.72 18.36
CA TRP A 21 11.90 1.55 17.60
C TRP A 21 11.31 2.67 18.45
N THR A 22 10.79 2.34 19.64
CA THR A 22 10.03 3.25 20.50
C THR A 22 10.88 4.31 21.23
N GLU A 23 12.21 4.15 21.21
CA GLU A 23 13.15 5.19 21.66
C GLU A 23 13.09 6.44 20.78
N PHE A 24 12.97 6.27 19.45
CA PHE A 24 13.03 7.36 18.48
C PHE A 24 11.69 7.66 17.81
N MET A 25 10.91 6.61 17.57
CA MET A 25 9.57 6.68 16.98
C MET A 25 8.51 6.56 18.07
N PRO A 26 7.33 7.17 17.91
CA PRO A 26 6.19 6.86 18.76
C PRO A 26 5.75 5.41 18.50
N GLU A 27 5.25 4.72 19.53
CA GLU A 27 4.73 3.36 19.39
C GLU A 27 3.50 3.33 18.48
N LYS A 28 2.59 4.29 18.68
CA LYS A 28 1.34 4.42 17.95
C LYS A 28 1.14 5.82 17.37
N ILE A 29 0.35 5.87 16.32
CA ILE A 29 -0.17 7.11 15.73
C ILE A 29 -1.67 6.98 15.49
N ILE A 30 -2.34 8.13 15.41
CA ILE A 30 -3.72 8.21 14.93
C ILE A 30 -3.70 8.28 13.41
N ASN A 31 -4.36 7.35 12.74
CA ASN A 31 -4.61 7.43 11.32
C ASN A 31 -5.59 8.57 11.03
N PRO A 32 -5.17 9.64 10.32
CA PRO A 32 -6.00 10.81 10.13
C PRO A 32 -7.23 10.55 9.26
N VAL A 33 -7.23 9.47 8.48
CA VAL A 33 -8.34 9.13 7.57
C VAL A 33 -9.42 8.30 8.25
N HIS A 34 -9.03 7.32 9.07
CA HIS A 34 -9.98 6.40 9.68
C HIS A 34 -10.25 6.72 11.16
N GLY A 35 -9.46 7.60 11.78
CA GLY A 35 -9.58 7.97 13.19
C GLY A 35 -9.28 6.82 14.15
N VAL A 36 -8.41 5.89 13.76
CA VAL A 36 -8.04 4.72 14.55
C VAL A 36 -6.56 4.76 14.94
N ASP A 37 -6.23 4.20 16.10
CA ASP A 37 -4.84 3.99 16.50
C ASP A 37 -4.22 2.84 15.71
N GLU A 38 -3.01 3.09 15.21
CA GLU A 38 -2.18 2.10 14.54
C GLU A 38 -0.78 2.09 15.15
N PHE A 39 -0.16 0.91 15.23
CA PHE A 39 1.28 0.84 15.49
C PHE A 39 2.01 1.56 14.36
N THR A 40 2.96 2.42 14.73
CA THR A 40 3.61 3.32 13.77
C THR A 40 4.34 2.56 12.67
N PHE A 41 4.97 1.42 13.00
CA PHE A 41 5.66 0.60 12.02
C PHE A 41 4.67 -0.02 11.01
N ASP A 42 3.56 -0.59 11.50
CA ASP A 42 2.52 -1.19 10.65
C ASP A 42 1.88 -0.14 9.74
N TYR A 43 1.63 1.07 10.27
CA TYR A 43 1.16 2.20 9.48
C TYR A 43 2.12 2.52 8.34
N ILE A 44 3.44 2.59 8.59
CA ILE A 44 4.44 2.84 7.54
C ILE A 44 4.45 1.68 6.54
N LEU A 45 4.43 0.44 7.05
CA LEU A 45 4.54 -0.78 6.25
C LEU A 45 3.40 -0.89 5.23
N ARG A 46 2.14 -0.69 5.64
CA ARG A 46 0.98 -0.80 4.73
C ARG A 46 0.94 0.26 3.63
N HIS A 47 1.69 1.35 3.79
CA HIS A 47 1.88 2.38 2.76
C HIS A 47 3.10 2.10 1.87
N THR A 48 3.48 0.84 1.79
CA THR A 48 4.46 0.31 0.85
C THR A 48 3.88 -0.91 0.15
N LEU A 49 4.52 -1.35 -0.93
CA LEU A 49 4.28 -2.66 -1.54
C LEU A 49 5.08 -3.74 -0.81
N TYR A 50 5.29 -3.58 0.50
CA TYR A 50 6.09 -4.46 1.36
C TYR A 50 7.55 -4.64 0.89
N ARG A 51 8.06 -3.69 0.11
CA ARG A 51 9.44 -3.72 -0.40
C ARG A 51 10.39 -3.07 0.61
N PRO A 52 11.49 -3.72 1.03
CA PRO A 52 12.41 -3.17 2.04
C PRO A 52 12.92 -1.75 1.73
N ARG A 53 13.24 -1.46 0.47
CA ARG A 53 13.71 -0.13 0.04
C ARG A 53 12.64 0.97 0.22
N GLN A 54 11.36 0.62 0.05
CA GLN A 54 10.25 1.56 0.22
C GLN A 54 10.04 1.91 1.69
N ILE A 55 10.13 0.91 2.58
CA ILE A 55 10.08 1.09 4.03
C ILE A 55 11.23 2.00 4.49
N LEU A 56 12.45 1.70 4.05
CA LEU A 56 13.63 2.51 4.38
C LEU A 56 13.50 3.95 3.87
N ASN A 57 12.91 4.17 2.70
CA ASN A 57 12.70 5.53 2.18
C ASN A 57 11.71 6.33 3.04
N HIS A 58 10.60 5.72 3.49
CA HIS A 58 9.69 6.37 4.44
C HIS A 58 10.39 6.74 5.74
N ILE A 59 11.08 5.77 6.36
CA ILE A 59 11.82 6.01 7.60
C ILE A 59 12.86 7.12 7.39
N TYR A 60 13.67 7.05 6.32
CA TYR A 60 14.65 8.09 6.00
C TYR A 60 14.02 9.48 5.93
N ASN A 61 12.93 9.63 5.18
CA ASN A 61 12.28 10.93 4.98
C ASN A 61 11.63 11.47 6.26
N ILE A 62 11.05 10.59 7.08
CA ILE A 62 10.51 10.97 8.40
C ILE A 62 11.63 11.54 9.28
N ILE A 63 12.74 10.80 9.43
CA ILE A 63 13.86 11.23 10.29
C ILE A 63 14.48 12.52 9.75
N LYS A 64 14.78 12.57 8.45
CA LYS A 64 15.42 13.73 7.83
C LYS A 64 14.57 14.99 7.99
N GLN A 65 13.28 14.95 7.67
CA GLN A 65 12.42 16.12 7.78
C GLN A 65 12.17 16.52 9.23
N TRP A 66 12.16 15.54 10.16
CA TRP A 66 12.07 15.84 11.58
C TRP A 66 13.30 16.61 12.07
N ASP A 67 14.51 16.13 11.74
CA ASP A 67 15.78 16.77 12.08
C ASP A 67 15.88 18.19 11.49
N GLU A 68 15.38 18.40 10.27
CA GLU A 68 15.37 19.70 9.60
C GLU A 68 14.37 20.70 10.21
N SER A 69 13.31 20.21 10.86
CA SER A 69 12.22 21.04 11.40
C SER A 69 12.25 21.21 12.91
N ASN A 70 13.00 20.39 13.64
CA ASN A 70 13.05 20.40 15.10
C ASN A 70 14.50 20.28 15.58
N THR A 71 14.99 21.31 16.26
CA THR A 71 16.36 21.36 16.78
C THR A 71 16.50 20.80 18.20
N THR A 72 15.39 20.56 18.92
CA THR A 72 15.42 20.32 20.38
C THR A 72 14.81 18.99 20.84
N ASN A 73 14.02 18.30 20.00
CA ASN A 73 13.33 17.08 20.42
C ASN A 73 13.82 15.86 19.62
N ASP A 74 14.45 14.92 20.31
CA ASP A 74 14.98 13.71 19.71
C ASP A 74 13.90 12.70 19.33
N LYS A 75 12.71 12.76 19.96
CA LYS A 75 11.61 11.82 19.66
C LYS A 75 10.61 12.42 18.68
N ILE A 76 10.32 11.68 17.61
CA ILE A 76 9.37 12.13 16.58
C ILE A 76 7.95 12.21 17.14
N HIS A 77 7.27 13.33 16.87
CA HIS A 77 5.88 13.50 17.27
C HIS A 77 4.92 12.64 16.42
N PRO A 78 3.92 11.95 17.00
CA PRO A 78 3.02 11.04 16.27
C PRO A 78 2.28 11.71 15.10
N ASN A 79 1.81 12.94 15.28
CA ASN A 79 1.10 13.68 14.22
C ASN A 79 1.99 14.11 13.03
N PHE A 80 3.31 13.97 13.14
CA PHE A 80 4.25 14.29 12.06
C PHE A 80 4.31 13.17 11.01
N ILE A 81 4.26 11.92 11.46
CA ILE A 81 4.48 10.73 10.63
C ILE A 81 3.44 10.59 9.51
N PRO A 82 2.12 10.67 9.76
CA PRO A 82 1.12 10.58 8.69
C PRO A 82 1.31 11.62 7.58
N LYS A 83 1.72 12.84 7.94
CA LYS A 83 1.93 13.94 6.98
C LYS A 83 3.10 13.65 6.05
N VAL A 84 4.21 13.13 6.58
CA VAL A 84 5.38 12.77 5.77
C VAL A 84 5.09 11.54 4.91
N VAL A 85 4.45 10.52 5.47
CA VAL A 85 4.07 9.29 4.74
C VAL A 85 3.15 9.62 3.57
N ALA A 86 2.10 10.43 3.78
CA ALA A 86 1.18 10.81 2.70
C ALA A 86 1.89 11.50 1.52
N LYS A 87 2.79 12.45 1.82
CA LYS A 87 3.60 13.13 0.78
C LYS A 87 4.53 12.17 0.06
N ASN A 88 5.23 11.31 0.82
CA ASN A 88 6.19 10.37 0.24
C ASN A 88 5.52 9.25 -0.55
N ASN A 89 4.30 8.85 -0.18
CA ASN A 89 3.49 7.90 -0.94
C ASN A 89 3.23 8.37 -2.35
N ILE A 90 2.83 9.63 -2.54
CA ILE A 90 2.60 10.19 -3.87
C ILE A 90 3.88 10.07 -4.71
N ILE A 91 5.04 10.45 -4.16
CA ILE A 91 6.33 10.38 -4.86
C ILE A 91 6.68 8.93 -5.20
N MET A 92 6.50 7.99 -4.28
CA MET A 92 6.82 6.59 -4.48
C MET A 92 5.88 5.92 -5.47
N ALA A 93 4.58 6.20 -5.40
CA ALA A 93 3.58 5.70 -6.32
C ALA A 93 3.83 6.23 -7.74
N THR A 94 4.21 7.51 -7.89
CA THR A 94 4.66 8.07 -9.16
C THR A 94 5.82 7.27 -9.75
N LYS A 95 6.87 7.00 -8.96
CA LYS A 95 8.03 6.22 -9.43
C LYS A 95 7.65 4.80 -9.84
N VAL A 96 6.75 4.15 -9.12
CA VAL A 96 6.26 2.81 -9.50
C VAL A 96 5.49 2.88 -10.82
N ALA A 97 4.58 3.86 -10.97
CA ALA A 97 3.83 4.04 -12.21
C ALA A 97 4.75 4.35 -13.40
N GLU A 98 5.78 5.19 -13.21
CA GLU A 98 6.80 5.50 -14.23
C GLU A 98 7.59 4.25 -14.64
N GLN A 99 7.95 3.38 -13.69
CA GLN A 99 8.62 2.12 -14.00
C GLN A 99 7.72 1.18 -14.82
N LEU A 100 6.43 1.16 -14.51
CA LEU A 100 5.46 0.31 -15.21
C LEU A 100 5.13 0.81 -16.63
N LEU A 101 5.45 2.06 -16.99
CA LEU A 101 5.24 2.56 -18.35
C LEU A 101 5.93 1.73 -19.43
N VAL A 102 7.06 1.10 -19.08
CA VAL A 102 7.83 0.24 -19.99
C VAL A 102 7.01 -0.98 -20.44
N ILE A 103 6.15 -1.49 -19.57
CA ILE A 103 5.29 -2.67 -19.81
C ILE A 103 3.91 -2.20 -20.28
N TYR A 104 3.40 -1.15 -19.65
CA TYR A 104 2.04 -0.64 -19.81
C TYR A 104 2.05 0.87 -20.07
N PRO A 105 2.13 1.31 -21.34
CA PRO A 105 2.23 2.74 -21.69
C PRO A 105 1.10 3.62 -21.14
N ASN A 106 -0.09 3.04 -20.93
CA ASN A 106 -1.26 3.74 -20.41
C ASN A 106 -1.45 3.57 -18.89
N ILE A 107 -0.49 3.02 -18.13
CA ILE A 107 -0.65 2.73 -16.70
C ILE A 107 -0.97 3.98 -15.87
N ILE A 108 -0.34 5.12 -16.19
CA ILE A 108 -0.62 6.38 -15.48
C ILE A 108 -2.06 6.82 -15.73
N SER A 109 -2.52 6.78 -16.98
CA SER A 109 -3.90 7.11 -17.35
C SER A 109 -4.90 6.16 -16.68
N PHE A 110 -4.59 4.86 -16.62
CA PHE A 110 -5.38 3.87 -15.91
C PHE A 110 -5.47 4.21 -14.40
N LEU A 111 -4.34 4.44 -13.73
CA LEU A 111 -4.28 4.77 -12.30
C LEU A 111 -5.04 6.06 -11.97
N LYS A 112 -4.87 7.11 -12.79
CA LYS A 112 -5.57 8.39 -12.62
C LYS A 112 -7.06 8.32 -12.94
N SER A 113 -7.49 7.33 -13.72
CA SER A 113 -8.92 7.13 -14.02
C SER A 113 -9.75 6.77 -12.78
N TRP A 114 -9.11 6.38 -11.68
CA TRP A 114 -9.76 6.04 -10.41
C TRP A 114 -10.02 7.25 -9.50
N GLN A 115 -9.70 8.46 -9.95
CA GLN A 115 -9.99 9.68 -9.20
C GLN A 115 -11.47 9.74 -8.80
N GLY A 116 -11.72 9.99 -7.50
CA GLY A 116 -13.07 10.03 -6.92
C GLY A 116 -13.75 8.67 -6.75
N SER A 117 -13.13 7.57 -7.20
CA SER A 117 -13.65 6.22 -6.98
C SER A 117 -13.36 5.72 -5.56
N PRO A 118 -14.18 4.82 -5.00
CA PRO A 118 -13.85 4.12 -3.76
C PRO A 118 -12.52 3.36 -3.85
N THR A 119 -11.78 3.26 -2.74
CA THR A 119 -10.54 2.45 -2.69
C THR A 119 -10.84 0.95 -2.75
N ILE A 120 -12.02 0.52 -2.30
CA ILE A 120 -12.52 -0.86 -2.39
C ILE A 120 -13.59 -0.92 -3.47
N ILE A 121 -13.43 -1.81 -4.44
CA ILE A 121 -14.28 -1.92 -5.63
C ILE A 121 -14.55 -3.38 -6.00
N GLU A 122 -15.55 -3.63 -6.83
CA GLU A 122 -15.75 -4.92 -7.49
C GLU A 122 -14.65 -5.19 -8.53
N ALA A 123 -14.20 -6.44 -8.63
CA ALA A 123 -13.21 -6.89 -9.60
C ALA A 123 -13.63 -6.57 -11.04
N ARG A 124 -14.92 -6.73 -11.37
CA ARG A 124 -15.50 -6.38 -12.67
C ARG A 124 -15.16 -4.95 -13.11
N LYS A 125 -15.31 -3.97 -12.21
CA LYS A 125 -15.01 -2.56 -12.51
C LYS A 125 -13.54 -2.35 -12.86
N CYS A 126 -12.65 -3.13 -12.24
CA CYS A 126 -11.22 -3.12 -12.56
C CYS A 126 -10.97 -3.71 -13.95
N LYS A 127 -11.53 -4.88 -14.24
CA LYS A 127 -11.44 -5.56 -15.55
C LYS A 127 -11.99 -4.70 -16.70
N GLU A 128 -13.12 -4.02 -16.50
CA GLU A 128 -13.70 -3.06 -17.46
C GLU A 128 -12.72 -1.91 -17.78
N LYS A 129 -12.07 -1.34 -16.75
CA LYS A 129 -11.05 -0.28 -16.95
C LYS A 129 -9.77 -0.83 -17.58
N ILE A 130 -9.38 -2.07 -17.29
CA ILE A 130 -8.24 -2.72 -17.95
C ILE A 130 -8.51 -2.80 -19.46
N GLY A 131 -9.66 -3.34 -19.87
CA GLY A 131 -10.06 -3.41 -21.28
C GLY A 131 -10.05 -2.03 -21.96
N LYS A 132 -10.62 -1.02 -21.29
CA LYS A 132 -10.67 0.35 -21.80
C LYS A 132 -9.29 0.99 -22.00
N TYR A 133 -8.38 0.89 -21.02
CA TYR A 133 -7.13 1.65 -21.01
C TYR A 133 -5.93 0.91 -21.60
N PHE A 134 -5.90 -0.43 -21.53
CA PHE A 134 -4.76 -1.20 -22.04
C PHE A 134 -5.02 -1.87 -23.38
N LEU A 135 -6.27 -2.19 -23.70
CA LEU A 135 -6.63 -2.89 -24.93
C LEU A 135 -7.34 -2.00 -25.96
N ASN A 136 -7.69 -0.77 -25.60
CA ASN A 136 -8.59 0.09 -26.38
C ASN A 136 -9.89 -0.62 -26.79
N ASP A 137 -10.30 -1.63 -26.01
CA ASP A 137 -11.49 -2.42 -26.25
C ASP A 137 -12.58 -1.92 -25.30
N HIS A 138 -13.59 -1.25 -25.87
CA HIS A 138 -14.76 -0.79 -25.13
C HIS A 138 -15.83 -1.86 -24.96
N SER A 139 -15.69 -2.99 -25.65
CA SER A 139 -16.63 -4.10 -25.71
C SER A 139 -16.23 -5.32 -24.86
N VAL A 140 -15.05 -5.31 -24.22
CA VAL A 140 -14.56 -6.39 -23.34
C VAL A 140 -14.68 -7.75 -24.03
N THR A 141 -14.07 -7.90 -25.20
CA THR A 141 -14.20 -9.13 -26.01
C THR A 141 -13.04 -10.10 -25.81
N ASP A 142 -11.85 -9.61 -25.45
CA ASP A 142 -10.67 -10.42 -25.22
C ASP A 142 -10.40 -10.65 -23.72
N PHE A 143 -11.24 -11.49 -23.10
CA PHE A 143 -11.17 -11.79 -21.66
C PHE A 143 -9.81 -12.35 -21.23
N SER A 144 -9.15 -13.18 -22.06
CA SER A 144 -7.86 -13.78 -21.73
C SER A 144 -6.76 -12.73 -21.56
N LYS A 145 -6.73 -11.68 -22.40
CA LYS A 145 -5.78 -10.57 -22.22
C LYS A 145 -6.10 -9.73 -20.99
N ILE A 146 -7.39 -9.51 -20.71
CA ILE A 146 -7.81 -8.75 -19.52
C ILE A 146 -7.39 -9.48 -18.25
N ASP A 147 -7.65 -10.78 -18.18
CA ASP A 147 -7.30 -11.62 -17.04
C ASP A 147 -5.79 -11.68 -16.84
N LYS A 148 -5.01 -11.79 -17.92
CA LYS A 148 -3.54 -11.71 -17.85
C LYS A 148 -3.06 -10.37 -17.25
N ILE A 149 -3.59 -9.24 -17.74
CA ILE A 149 -3.21 -7.92 -17.21
C ILE A 149 -3.67 -7.79 -15.75
N PHE A 150 -4.86 -8.30 -15.43
CA PHE A 150 -5.39 -8.29 -14.06
C PHE A 150 -4.45 -9.03 -13.10
N ASP A 151 -3.98 -10.23 -13.49
CA ASP A 151 -2.99 -10.98 -12.72
C ASP A 151 -1.68 -10.20 -12.57
N GLU A 152 -1.13 -9.66 -13.65
CA GLU A 152 0.13 -8.91 -13.58
C GLU A 152 0.02 -7.66 -12.68
N LEU A 153 -1.11 -6.94 -12.72
CA LEU A 153 -1.34 -5.79 -11.84
C LEU A 153 -1.48 -6.21 -10.37
N PHE A 154 -2.07 -7.37 -10.10
CA PHE A 154 -2.09 -7.97 -8.77
C PHE A 154 -0.68 -8.32 -8.29
N ASP A 155 0.14 -8.94 -9.15
CA ASP A 155 1.53 -9.33 -8.85
C ASP A 155 2.44 -8.13 -8.58
N PHE A 156 2.19 -7.00 -9.24
CA PHE A 156 2.86 -5.74 -8.92
C PHE A 156 2.44 -5.15 -7.57
N GLY A 157 1.37 -5.66 -6.96
CA GLY A 157 0.82 -5.20 -5.68
C GLY A 157 -0.07 -3.96 -5.81
N LEU A 158 -0.61 -3.66 -7.00
CA LEU A 158 -1.47 -2.48 -7.17
C LEU A 158 -2.77 -2.60 -6.37
N PHE A 159 -3.31 -3.82 -6.30
CA PHE A 159 -4.48 -4.14 -5.52
C PHE A 159 -4.33 -5.50 -4.86
N GLY A 160 -5.17 -5.73 -3.85
CA GLY A 160 -5.33 -7.02 -3.19
C GLY A 160 -6.75 -7.52 -3.35
N ILE A 161 -6.95 -8.82 -3.20
CA ILE A 161 -8.25 -9.49 -3.30
C ILE A 161 -8.82 -9.78 -1.91
N ALA A 162 -10.13 -9.63 -1.75
CA ALA A 162 -10.79 -9.91 -0.47
C ALA A 162 -10.65 -11.41 -0.12
N VAL A 163 -10.53 -11.72 1.17
CA VAL A 163 -10.62 -13.10 1.63
C VAL A 163 -12.10 -13.52 1.59
N THR A 164 -12.41 -14.57 0.83
CA THR A 164 -13.77 -15.15 0.76
C THR A 164 -14.29 -15.46 2.17
N ASN A 165 -15.55 -15.13 2.43
CA ASN A 165 -16.27 -15.27 3.73
C ASN A 165 -15.94 -14.26 4.83
N GLN A 166 -15.32 -13.12 4.54
CA GLN A 166 -15.29 -12.03 5.53
C GLN A 166 -16.67 -11.40 5.69
N THR A 167 -17.37 -11.75 6.77
CA THR A 167 -18.39 -10.85 7.33
C THR A 167 -17.69 -9.56 7.72
N MET A 168 -18.11 -8.42 7.14
CA MET A 168 -17.58 -7.08 7.45
C MET A 168 -17.43 -6.93 8.96
N PRO A 169 -16.20 -6.96 9.49
CA PRO A 169 -16.02 -7.06 10.92
C PRO A 169 -16.29 -5.71 11.58
N ASN A 170 -16.82 -5.74 12.81
CA ASN A 170 -17.18 -4.55 13.60
C ASN A 170 -15.98 -3.65 13.96
N ASN A 171 -14.75 -4.05 13.64
CA ASN A 171 -13.50 -3.40 14.04
C ASN A 171 -12.92 -2.43 12.99
N LYS A 172 -13.72 -2.01 11.98
CA LYS A 172 -13.31 -1.10 10.88
C LYS A 172 -12.05 -1.57 10.11
N ARG A 173 -11.70 -2.85 10.15
CA ARG A 173 -10.51 -3.41 9.48
C ARG A 173 -10.94 -4.51 8.53
N ILE A 174 -10.40 -4.54 7.33
CA ILE A 174 -10.74 -5.57 6.34
C ILE A 174 -9.45 -6.09 5.72
N GLU A 175 -9.29 -7.40 5.64
CA GLU A 175 -8.06 -8.00 5.16
C GLU A 175 -8.17 -8.33 3.68
N PHE A 176 -7.13 -7.97 2.95
CA PHE A 176 -7.01 -8.25 1.52
C PHE A 176 -5.69 -8.96 1.30
N LYS A 177 -5.70 -10.01 0.50
CA LYS A 177 -4.48 -10.71 0.07
C LYS A 177 -3.79 -9.90 -0.99
N PHE A 178 -2.51 -9.59 -0.79
CA PHE A 178 -1.67 -8.90 -1.77
C PHE A 178 -0.50 -9.80 -2.13
N ALA A 179 0.00 -9.68 -3.36
CA ALA A 179 1.28 -10.28 -3.73
C ALA A 179 2.43 -9.50 -3.07
N PHE A 180 3.26 -10.21 -2.30
CA PHE A 180 4.49 -9.67 -1.72
C PHE A 180 5.74 -10.20 -2.42
N VAL A 181 6.84 -9.45 -2.28
CA VAL A 181 8.13 -9.89 -2.84
C VAL A 181 8.58 -11.16 -2.11
N GLY A 182 8.72 -12.25 -2.86
CA GLY A 182 9.13 -13.55 -2.33
C GLY A 182 8.00 -14.56 -2.21
N ASP A 183 6.74 -14.13 -2.39
CA ASP A 183 5.63 -15.05 -2.56
C ASP A 183 5.86 -15.90 -3.83
N ASN A 184 5.28 -17.10 -3.89
CA ASN A 184 5.36 -17.92 -5.10
C ASN A 184 4.30 -17.44 -6.11
N ILE A 185 4.65 -16.42 -6.90
CA ILE A 185 3.74 -15.64 -7.76
C ILE A 185 3.39 -16.37 -9.07
N ASN A 186 2.84 -17.58 -8.98
CA ASN A 186 2.17 -18.26 -10.10
C ASN A 186 0.65 -18.35 -9.87
N TYR A 187 0.10 -17.42 -9.07
CA TYR A 187 -1.33 -17.36 -8.83
C TYR A 187 -2.00 -16.64 -9.99
N LEU A 188 -2.68 -17.42 -10.84
CA LEU A 188 -3.68 -16.91 -11.78
C LEU A 188 -4.88 -16.40 -10.97
N VAL A 189 -4.74 -15.23 -10.36
CA VAL A 189 -5.67 -14.70 -9.36
C VAL A 189 -7.07 -14.48 -9.94
N HIS A 190 -7.19 -14.23 -11.25
CA HIS A 190 -8.47 -14.18 -11.93
C HIS A 190 -9.30 -15.48 -11.81
N ASN A 191 -8.67 -16.65 -11.67
CA ASN A 191 -9.38 -17.93 -11.48
C ASN A 191 -10.05 -18.04 -10.10
N PHE A 192 -9.60 -17.24 -9.14
CA PHE A 192 -10.10 -17.23 -7.77
C PHE A 192 -10.87 -15.96 -7.42
N THR A 193 -11.05 -15.06 -8.40
CA THR A 193 -11.69 -13.76 -8.23
C THR A 193 -12.82 -13.64 -9.24
N GLY A 194 -14.04 -13.87 -8.76
CA GLY A 194 -15.26 -13.61 -9.51
C GLY A 194 -15.48 -12.11 -9.71
N ASP A 195 -16.29 -11.77 -10.70
CA ASP A 195 -16.57 -10.38 -11.07
C ASP A 195 -17.18 -9.52 -9.94
N ASN A 196 -17.93 -10.16 -9.04
CA ASN A 196 -18.56 -9.51 -7.89
C ASN A 196 -17.67 -9.50 -6.63
N ASP A 197 -16.50 -10.15 -6.67
CA ASP A 197 -15.57 -10.14 -5.54
C ASP A 197 -14.97 -8.74 -5.36
N LEU A 198 -14.69 -8.40 -4.12
CA LEU A 198 -14.09 -7.11 -3.78
C LEU A 198 -12.58 -7.18 -3.92
N ILE A 199 -12.02 -6.11 -4.48
CA ILE A 199 -10.59 -5.82 -4.46
C ILE A 199 -10.36 -4.47 -3.80
N ALA A 200 -9.16 -4.28 -3.25
CA ALA A 200 -8.75 -3.02 -2.64
C ALA A 200 -7.46 -2.53 -3.26
N PHE A 201 -7.42 -1.27 -3.70
CA PHE A 201 -6.16 -0.63 -4.06
C PHE A 201 -5.21 -0.62 -2.86
N SER A 202 -3.92 -0.88 -3.13
CA SER A 202 -2.90 -0.77 -2.09
C SER A 202 -2.94 0.63 -1.48
N PRO A 203 -2.86 0.76 -0.13
CA PRO A 203 -2.85 2.07 0.53
C PRO A 203 -1.75 3.00 0.02
N MET A 204 -0.67 2.46 -0.57
CA MET A 204 0.37 3.24 -1.22
C MET A 204 -0.13 4.07 -2.42
N PHE A 205 -1.14 3.58 -3.16
CA PHE A 205 -1.64 4.21 -4.38
C PHE A 205 -2.84 5.11 -4.17
N ARG A 206 -3.46 5.13 -2.98
CA ARG A 206 -4.71 5.86 -2.73
C ARG A 206 -4.62 7.33 -3.10
N GLU A 207 -3.67 8.08 -2.53
CA GLU A 207 -3.50 9.50 -2.81
C GLU A 207 -3.08 9.75 -4.25
N TYR A 208 -2.23 8.87 -4.80
CA TYR A 208 -1.77 8.99 -6.17
C TYR A 208 -2.91 8.83 -7.18
N CYS A 209 -3.80 7.86 -6.98
CA CYS A 209 -4.97 7.65 -7.83
C CYS A 209 -6.08 8.67 -7.56
N GLY A 210 -6.04 9.37 -6.42
CA GLY A 210 -7.11 10.27 -6.00
C GLY A 210 -8.38 9.53 -5.58
N CYS A 211 -8.24 8.29 -5.08
CA CYS A 211 -9.37 7.50 -4.60
C CYS A 211 -9.94 8.07 -3.30
N GLN A 212 -11.23 7.90 -3.10
CA GLN A 212 -11.90 8.18 -1.84
C GLN A 212 -11.44 7.19 -0.76
N ALA A 213 -11.24 7.69 0.45
CA ALA A 213 -10.98 6.85 1.61
C ALA A 213 -12.12 5.84 1.81
N SER A 214 -11.76 4.60 2.09
CA SER A 214 -12.71 3.58 2.53
C SER A 214 -13.16 3.86 3.97
N GLU A 215 -14.36 3.44 4.34
CA GLU A 215 -14.79 3.39 5.75
C GLU A 215 -13.94 2.39 6.56
N TYR A 216 -13.40 1.38 5.89
CA TYR A 216 -12.59 0.32 6.47
C TYR A 216 -11.09 0.54 6.19
N LEU A 217 -10.27 0.29 7.20
CA LEU A 217 -8.83 0.18 7.07
C LEU A 217 -8.47 -1.11 6.32
N ILE A 218 -7.82 -0.96 5.17
CA ILE A 218 -7.30 -2.09 4.39
C ILE A 218 -6.06 -2.63 5.10
N VAL A 219 -6.09 -3.91 5.45
CA VAL A 219 -5.00 -4.66 6.08
C VAL A 219 -4.44 -5.64 5.05
N PRO A 220 -3.25 -5.36 4.47
CA PRO A 220 -2.64 -6.28 3.53
C PRO A 220 -2.12 -7.53 4.26
N ILE A 221 -2.47 -8.71 3.76
CA ILE A 221 -1.94 -10.01 4.21
C ILE A 221 -1.25 -10.74 3.06
N SER A 222 -0.27 -11.58 3.36
CA SER A 222 0.47 -12.36 2.34
C SER A 222 -0.39 -13.47 1.76
N LEU A 223 -0.02 -13.94 0.57
CA LEU A 223 -0.65 -15.09 -0.07
C LEU A 223 -0.41 -16.40 0.71
N ASP A 224 0.79 -16.56 1.25
CA ASP A 224 1.25 -17.81 1.87
C ASP A 224 0.89 -17.95 3.37
N ASN A 225 0.15 -16.99 3.94
CA ASN A 225 -0.45 -17.15 5.28
C ASN A 225 -1.76 -17.96 5.17
N PHE A 226 -1.62 -19.29 5.10
CA PHE A 226 -2.68 -20.27 5.37
C PHE A 226 -2.29 -21.16 6.55
#